data_AF-A0A0N5CGV3-F1
#
_entry.id   AF-A0A0N5CGV3-F1
#
_cell.length_a   1.000
_cell.length_b   1.000
_cell.length_c   1.000
_cell.angle_alpha   90.00
_cell.angle_beta   90.00
_cell.angle_gamma   90.00
#
_symmetry.space_group_name_H-M   'P 1'
#
loop_
_entity.id
_entity.type
_entity.pdbx_description
1 polymer ?
#
loop_
_entity_poly.entity_id
_entity_poly.type
_entity_poly.pdbx_seq_one_letter_code
_entity_poly.pdbx_strand_id
1 'polypeptide(L)'
;MIELKTILIFFIISIYKTDGHPFYYKKYYAQVMGIVCCRFSQNGTAIAYISESPYSAYEYHLIDFKHIKYNQPFRLYGTITRLRKPGE
;
A
#
# COMPACT_ATOMS: atom_id res chain seq x y z
N MET A 1 23.97 -20.38 44.27
CA MET A 1 22.66 -19.70 44.17
C MET A 1 22.65 -18.53 43.16
N ILE A 2 23.81 -17.97 42.80
CA ILE A 2 23.94 -16.93 41.76
C ILE A 2 23.79 -17.52 40.35
N GLU A 3 24.45 -18.66 40.07
CA GLU A 3 24.39 -19.38 38.78
C GLU A 3 22.95 -19.62 38.26
N LEU A 4 22.06 -20.08 39.15
CA LEU A 4 20.66 -20.35 38.79
C LEU A 4 19.91 -19.09 38.36
N LYS A 5 20.20 -17.94 39.00
CA LYS A 5 19.57 -16.66 38.67
C LYS A 5 20.04 -16.15 37.32
N THR A 6 21.33 -16.33 36.99
CA THR A 6 21.90 -15.92 35.70
C THR A 6 21.29 -16.71 34.55
N ILE A 7 21.11 -18.02 34.71
CA ILE A 7 20.45 -18.89 33.73
C ILE A 7 18.98 -18.49 33.55
N LEU A 8 18.28 -18.16 34.64
CA LEU A 8 16.88 -17.72 34.58
C LEU A 8 16.73 -16.38 33.83
N ILE A 9 17.62 -15.42 34.08
CA ILE A 9 17.63 -14.13 33.37
C ILE A 9 17.89 -14.35 31.88
N PHE A 10 18.83 -15.23 31.53
CA PHE A 10 19.13 -15.55 30.14
C PHE A 10 17.93 -16.20 29.44
N PHE A 11 17.24 -17.14 30.11
CA PHE A 11 16.02 -17.76 29.61
C PHE A 11 14.89 -16.74 29.42
N ILE A 12 14.68 -15.81 30.36
CA ILE A 12 13.68 -14.75 30.25
C ILE A 12 13.97 -13.84 29.05
N ILE A 13 15.23 -13.41 28.87
CA ILE A 13 15.63 -12.55 27.74
C ILE A 13 15.47 -13.29 26.41
N SER A 14 15.83 -14.59 26.36
CA SER A 14 15.67 -15.41 25.15
C SER A 14 14.19 -15.65 24.79
N ILE A 15 13.32 -15.85 25.79
CA ILE A 15 11.87 -15.99 25.58
C ILE A 15 11.23 -14.64 25.18
N TYR A 16 11.70 -13.52 25.74
CA TYR A 16 11.21 -12.19 25.31
C TYR A 16 11.71 -11.76 23.92
N LYS A 17 12.70 -12.47 23.34
CA LYS A 17 13.21 -12.21 21.99
C LYS A 17 12.37 -12.86 20.88
N THR A 18 11.35 -13.64 21.24
CA THR A 18 10.22 -14.00 20.39
C THR A 18 9.07 -13.12 20.83
N ASP A 19 8.77 -12.00 20.17
CA ASP A 19 7.90 -12.00 19.00
C ASP A 19 8.21 -10.78 18.14
N GLY A 20 9.34 -10.83 17.43
CA GLY A 20 9.45 -10.10 16.17
C GLY A 20 8.52 -10.76 15.16
N HIS A 21 7.20 -10.62 15.33
CA HIS A 21 6.26 -11.00 14.28
C HIS A 21 6.73 -10.26 13.02
N PRO A 22 7.13 -10.96 11.95
CA PRO A 22 7.34 -10.30 10.69
C PRO A 22 5.99 -9.66 10.39
N PHE A 23 5.96 -8.32 10.35
CA PHE A 23 4.76 -7.55 10.05
C PHE A 23 4.10 -8.23 8.85
N TYR A 24 3.02 -8.97 9.10
CA TYR A 24 2.28 -9.64 8.04
C TYR A 24 2.01 -8.55 7.02
N TYR A 25 2.45 -8.76 5.78
CA TYR A 25 2.18 -7.88 4.65
C TYR A 25 0.66 -7.66 4.59
N LYS A 26 0.18 -6.63 5.28
CA LYS A 26 -1.24 -6.31 5.32
C LYS A 26 -1.55 -5.91 3.89
N LYS A 27 -2.31 -6.77 3.20
CA LYS A 27 -2.87 -6.45 1.90
C LYS A 27 -3.96 -5.43 2.16
N TYR A 28 -3.75 -4.22 1.67
CA TYR A 28 -4.77 -3.19 1.65
C TYR A 28 -5.40 -3.18 0.27
N TYR A 29 -6.69 -2.86 0.21
CA TYR A 29 -7.41 -2.74 -1.05
C TYR A 29 -7.75 -1.26 -1.25
N ALA A 30 -7.34 -0.73 -2.40
CA ALA A 30 -7.70 0.63 -2.81
C ALA A 30 -8.71 0.55 -3.95
N GLN A 31 -9.68 1.46 -3.90
CA GLN A 31 -10.69 1.59 -4.93
C GLN A 31 -10.94 3.08 -5.18
N VAL A 32 -10.94 3.46 -6.46
CA VAL A 32 -11.30 4.81 -6.90
C VAL A 32 -12.45 4.68 -7.88
N MET A 33 -13.52 5.42 -7.61
CA MET A 33 -14.68 5.53 -8.50
C MET A 33 -15.00 6.98 -8.73
N GLY A 34 -15.46 7.30 -9.94
CA GLY A 34 -15.83 8.67 -10.26
C GLY A 34 -16.25 8.82 -11.71
N ILE A 35 -16.43 10.07 -12.11
CA ILE A 35 -16.70 10.49 -13.47
C ILE A 35 -15.72 11.61 -13.79
N VAL A 36 -15.01 11.50 -14.91
CA VAL A 36 -14.17 12.59 -15.40
C VAL A 36 -14.96 13.39 -16.43
N CYS A 37 -15.16 14.67 -16.15
CA CYS A 37 -15.88 15.58 -17.02
C CYS A 37 -14.89 16.44 -17.80
N CYS A 38 -15.09 16.59 -19.11
CA CYS A 38 -14.35 17.56 -19.91
C CYS A 38 -15.30 18.29 -20.86
N ARG A 39 -15.20 19.62 -20.87
CA ARG A 39 -16.12 20.52 -21.59
C ARG A 39 -16.00 20.40 -23.12
N PHE A 40 -14.86 19.94 -23.62
CA PHE A 40 -14.53 19.93 -25.05
C PHE A 40 -14.31 18.53 -25.62
N SER A 41 -14.54 17.48 -24.83
CA SER A 41 -14.04 16.13 -25.16
C SER A 41 -15.04 15.24 -25.86
N GLN A 42 -15.80 15.74 -26.86
CA GLN A 42 -16.93 15.00 -27.44
C GLN A 42 -16.60 13.53 -27.80
N ASN A 43 -15.33 13.18 -28.10
CA ASN A 43 -14.84 11.80 -28.23
C ASN A 43 -13.50 11.52 -27.51
N GLY A 44 -13.12 12.32 -26.53
CA GLY A 44 -11.84 12.15 -25.83
C GLY A 44 -11.84 10.94 -24.88
N THR A 45 -10.65 10.41 -24.59
CA THR A 45 -10.41 9.51 -23.47
C THR A 45 -9.40 10.15 -22.52
N ALA A 46 -9.51 9.81 -21.24
CA ALA A 46 -8.49 10.10 -20.24
C ALA A 46 -7.87 8.78 -19.77
N ILE A 47 -6.68 8.84 -19.21
CA ILE A 47 -6.06 7.71 -18.53
C ILE A 47 -6.11 8.03 -17.04
N ALA A 48 -6.71 7.14 -16.27
CA ALA A 48 -6.70 7.20 -14.82
C ALA A 48 -5.92 5.99 -14.30
N TYR A 49 -5.13 6.19 -13.27
CA TYR A 49 -4.33 5.13 -12.66
C TYR A 49 -4.23 5.32 -11.15
N ILE A 50 -3.91 4.23 -10.46
CA ILE A 50 -3.56 4.20 -9.04
C ILE A 50 -2.09 3.80 -8.97
N SER A 51 -1.28 4.55 -8.23
CA SER A 51 0.14 4.26 -8.00
C SER A 51 0.41 4.11 -6.50
N GLU A 52 1.31 3.21 -6.11
CA GLU A 52 1.80 3.13 -4.72
C GLU A 52 2.59 4.39 -4.33
N SER A 53 3.12 5.15 -5.30
CA SER A 53 3.87 6.38 -5.09
C SER A 53 3.43 7.47 -6.08
N PRO A 54 2.32 8.19 -5.80
CA PRO A 54 1.78 9.19 -6.72
C PRO A 54 2.61 10.49 -6.80
N TYR A 55 3.60 10.66 -5.92
CA TYR A 55 4.46 11.86 -5.90
C TYR A 55 5.81 11.65 -6.59
N SER A 56 6.14 10.42 -7.00
CA SER A 56 7.34 10.18 -7.77
C SER A 56 7.10 10.62 -9.21
N ALA A 57 7.95 11.51 -9.74
CA ALA A 57 7.91 11.93 -11.15
C ALA A 57 8.05 10.76 -12.13
N TYR A 58 8.49 9.61 -11.63
CA TYR A 58 8.56 8.36 -12.36
C TYR A 58 7.72 7.31 -11.63
N GLU A 59 6.47 7.19 -12.06
CA GLU A 59 5.46 6.31 -11.44
C GLU A 59 5.69 4.85 -11.81
N TYR A 60 6.79 4.27 -11.34
CA TYR A 60 7.18 2.88 -11.65
C TYR A 60 6.29 1.81 -11.00
N HIS A 61 5.37 2.20 -10.11
CA HIS A 61 4.61 1.29 -9.25
C HIS A 61 3.10 1.46 -9.44
N LEU A 62 2.64 1.26 -10.68
CA LEU A 62 1.23 1.24 -11.04
C LEU A 62 0.53 0.02 -10.41
N ILE A 63 -0.53 0.29 -9.66
CA ILE A 63 -1.42 -0.72 -9.07
C ILE A 63 -2.49 -1.14 -10.08
N ASP A 64 -3.10 -0.16 -10.75
CA ASP A 64 -4.14 -0.35 -11.76
C ASP A 64 -4.19 0.88 -12.67
N PHE A 65 -4.60 0.71 -13.92
CA PHE A 65 -4.83 1.81 -14.86
C PHE A 65 -5.96 1.49 -15.83
N LYS A 66 -6.63 2.54 -16.31
CA LYS A 66 -7.74 2.41 -17.25
C LYS A 66 -7.87 3.61 -18.16
N HIS A 67 -8.17 3.34 -19.42
CA HIS A 67 -8.70 4.34 -20.34
C HIS A 67 -10.18 4.59 -20.03
N ILE A 68 -10.51 5.82 -19.67
CA ILE A 68 -11.85 6.24 -19.29
C ILE A 68 -12.42 7.18 -20.35
N LYS A 69 -13.69 6.99 -20.70
CA LYS A 69 -14.41 7.94 -21.54
C LYS A 69 -14.93 9.06 -20.67
N TYR A 70 -14.85 10.30 -21.16
CA TYR A 70 -15.40 11.44 -20.44
C TYR A 70 -16.92 11.27 -20.25
N ASN A 71 -17.41 11.80 -19.13
CA ASN A 71 -18.81 11.73 -18.70
C ASN A 71 -19.34 10.29 -18.50
N GLN A 72 -18.47 9.29 -18.43
CA GLN A 72 -18.81 7.92 -18.07
C GLN A 72 -18.22 7.56 -16.70
N PRO A 73 -18.95 6.76 -15.90
CA PRO A 73 -18.43 6.27 -14.63
C PRO A 73 -17.26 5.32 -14.87
N PHE A 74 -16.25 5.44 -14.02
CA PHE A 74 -15.12 4.52 -13.99
C PHE A 74 -14.91 3.94 -12.58
N ARG A 75 -14.21 2.82 -12.55
CA ARG A 75 -13.75 2.14 -11.35
C ARG A 75 -12.34 1.64 -11.61
N LEU A 76 -11.43 1.97 -10.70
CA LEU A 76 -10.11 1.40 -10.56
C LEU A 76 -10.04 0.65 -9.23
N TYR A 77 -9.35 -0.48 -9.21
CA TYR A 77 -9.23 -1.30 -8.02
C TYR A 77 -7.87 -2.01 -8.04
N GLY A 78 -7.22 -2.06 -6.89
CA GLY A 78 -6.09 -2.97 -6.75
C GLY A 78 -5.64 -3.17 -5.32
N THR A 79 -4.67 -4.07 -5.20
CA THR A 79 -4.12 -4.49 -3.92
C THR A 79 -2.81 -3.75 -3.68
N ILE A 80 -2.72 -3.06 -2.54
CA ILE A 80 -1.50 -2.41 -2.07
C ILE A 80 -0.84 -3.34 -1.08
N THR A 81 0.41 -3.69 -1.35
CA THR A 81 1.16 -4.63 -0.51
C THR A 81 2.20 -3.95 0.37
N ARG A 82 2.56 -2.70 0.04
CA ARG A 82 3.64 -1.95 0.71
C ARG A 82 3.22 -0.50 1.00
N LEU A 83 2.29 -0.33 1.94
CA LEU A 83 2.04 0.98 2.54
C LEU A 83 3.20 1.31 3.50
N ARG A 84 4.16 2.12 3.03
CA ARG A 84 5.16 2.74 3.91
C ARG A 84 4.51 3.90 4.67
N LYS A 85 4.87 4.10 5.93
CA LYS A 85 4.52 5.32 6.65
C LYS A 85 5.14 6.52 5.93
N PRO A 86 4.44 7.66 5.79
CA PRO A 86 5.09 8.89 5.37
C PRO A 86 6.17 9.26 6.40
N GLY A 87 7.44 9.30 6.00
CA GLY A 87 8.57 9.75 6.83
C GLY A 87 9.56 8.69 7.33
N GLU A 88 9.48 7.44 6.85
CA GLU A 88 10.51 6.39 7.03
C GLU A 88 11.40 6.22 5.79
#